data_AF-A0A519G7Y7-F1
#
_entry.id   AF-A0A519G7Y7-F1
#
_cell.length_a   1.000
_cell.length_b   1.000
_cell.length_c   1.000
_cell.angle_alpha   90.00
_cell.angle_beta   90.00
_cell.angle_gamma   90.00
#
_symmetry.space_group_name_H-M   'P 1'
#
loop_
_entity.id
_entity.type
_entity.pdbx_description
1 polymer ?
#
loop_
_entity_poly.entity_id
_entity_poly.type
_entity_poly.pdbx_seq_one_letter_code
_entity_poly.pdbx_strand_id
1 'polypeptide(L)'
;GYITRSKEWENKPRHAKAGNLNNALLQTDGDFLLILDADQVPHPDILDKTLGYFADDPEVALVQTPQWFVNVDEADPLGSQAPLFYGPIQQGKDGWNAAFFCGSNAILRRDALMHAGVVGYVRSVEQSLAASLKTVSRHLRRAAADRTIPSHLVAELDGLRGVVERARIDAAAGEPLSDVTYRVHVAVEEASRRLVGYDLAAIDHNLREIREYDLTQGSVVDPSDLTARQLRELSPLGAVAAVDRLIEAVRIDRPDEAQPVQPLATISVTEDMATAMQLHALGWRSVYHHETLAEGLAPEDLRTMLTQRLRWAQGTLQVMLRDNPLTKKGLAVGQRLMYFATMWSYLSGFAAVVYIAAPIIYLVFGVLPVTAWTPDFFVRFVPYFLVNQVLFVVVARGLRTWRGQQYSLALFPVWIMACVTAFRDVMLRRSPQFVV
;
A
#
# COMPACT_ATOMS: atom_id res chain seq x y z
N GLY A 1 -13.57 -13.30 -26.66
CA GLY A 1 -14.70 -13.11 -25.72
C GLY A 1 -14.53 -11.79 -24.99
N TYR A 2 -15.53 -11.37 -24.20
CA TYR A 2 -15.41 -10.22 -23.29
C TYR A 2 -15.57 -10.70 -21.84
N ILE A 3 -14.84 -10.09 -20.91
CA ILE A 3 -14.91 -10.41 -19.48
C ILE A 3 -15.45 -9.19 -18.73
N THR A 4 -16.48 -9.40 -17.92
CA THR A 4 -16.96 -8.40 -16.96
C THR A 4 -16.60 -8.83 -15.55
N ARG A 5 -16.65 -7.90 -14.60
CA ARG A 5 -16.43 -8.24 -13.19
C ARG A 5 -17.41 -9.29 -12.71
N SER A 6 -16.92 -10.24 -11.91
CA SER A 6 -17.75 -11.23 -11.24
C SER A 6 -18.68 -10.57 -10.21
N LYS A 7 -19.70 -11.31 -9.76
CA LYS A 7 -20.60 -10.87 -8.68
C LYS A 7 -19.88 -10.61 -7.35
N GLU A 8 -18.67 -11.14 -7.19
CA GLU A 8 -17.87 -10.97 -5.97
C GLU A 8 -17.47 -9.52 -5.71
N TRP A 9 -17.50 -8.67 -6.75
CA TRP A 9 -17.21 -7.24 -6.65
C TRP A 9 -18.41 -6.38 -6.19
N GLU A 10 -19.61 -6.96 -6.07
CA GLU A 10 -20.80 -6.23 -5.62
C GLU A 10 -20.63 -5.76 -4.18
N ASN A 11 -20.89 -4.47 -3.93
CA ASN A 11 -20.73 -3.82 -2.61
C ASN A 11 -19.31 -3.87 -2.01
N LYS A 12 -18.28 -4.16 -2.82
CA LYS A 12 -16.88 -4.20 -2.39
C LYS A 12 -16.03 -3.13 -3.08
N PRO A 13 -14.85 -2.77 -2.53
CA PRO A 13 -13.95 -1.82 -3.16
C PRO A 13 -13.55 -2.27 -4.57
N ARG A 14 -13.72 -1.35 -5.54
CA ARG A 14 -13.58 -1.69 -6.96
C ARG A 14 -12.16 -1.62 -7.49
N HIS A 15 -11.25 -0.92 -6.81
CA HIS A 15 -9.84 -0.75 -7.19
C HIS A 15 -9.59 -0.36 -8.67
N ALA A 16 -10.57 0.27 -9.32
CA ALA A 16 -10.53 0.69 -10.73
C ALA A 16 -9.82 -0.29 -11.68
N LYS A 17 -8.76 0.15 -12.36
CA LYS A 17 -8.03 -0.63 -13.36
C LYS A 17 -7.36 -1.86 -12.75
N ALA A 18 -6.68 -1.72 -11.61
CA ALA A 18 -6.12 -2.86 -10.85
C ALA A 18 -7.17 -3.96 -10.60
N GLY A 19 -8.37 -3.56 -10.16
CA GLY A 19 -9.45 -4.51 -9.90
C GLY A 19 -10.01 -5.18 -11.16
N ASN A 20 -10.03 -4.47 -12.30
CA ASN A 20 -10.38 -5.10 -13.58
C ASN A 20 -9.35 -6.16 -13.98
N LEU A 21 -8.07 -5.84 -13.83
CA LEU A 21 -6.97 -6.74 -14.20
C LEU A 21 -6.92 -7.96 -13.27
N ASN A 22 -7.04 -7.78 -11.96
CA ASN A 22 -7.11 -8.89 -11.00
C ASN A 22 -8.30 -9.81 -11.30
N ASN A 23 -9.48 -9.24 -11.60
CA ASN A 23 -10.64 -10.04 -11.99
C ASN A 23 -10.40 -10.87 -13.25
N ALA A 24 -9.83 -10.25 -14.30
CA ALA A 24 -9.54 -10.95 -15.56
C ALA A 24 -8.46 -12.02 -15.39
N LEU A 25 -7.47 -11.78 -14.53
CA LEU A 25 -6.38 -12.73 -14.26
C LEU A 25 -6.92 -14.05 -13.68
N LEU A 26 -7.93 -14.01 -12.80
CA LEU A 26 -8.56 -15.24 -12.25
C LEU A 26 -9.53 -15.95 -13.21
N GLN A 27 -9.80 -15.37 -14.38
CA GLN A 27 -10.72 -15.92 -15.39
C GLN A 27 -10.01 -16.28 -16.71
N THR A 28 -8.68 -16.22 -16.73
CA THR A 28 -7.86 -16.46 -17.92
C THR A 28 -6.63 -17.27 -17.57
N ASP A 29 -6.08 -17.98 -18.55
CA ASP A 29 -4.98 -18.95 -18.32
C ASP A 29 -3.67 -18.59 -19.04
N GLY A 30 -3.61 -17.51 -19.83
CA GLY A 30 -2.42 -17.17 -20.63
C GLY A 30 -1.21 -16.74 -19.79
N ASP A 31 -0.02 -17.26 -20.08
CA ASP A 31 1.22 -17.06 -19.29
C ASP A 31 1.72 -15.60 -19.25
N PHE A 32 1.46 -14.84 -20.31
CA PHE A 32 1.86 -13.45 -20.45
C PHE A 32 0.65 -12.56 -20.71
N LEU A 33 0.70 -11.36 -20.14
CA LEU A 33 -0.36 -10.36 -20.25
C LEU A 33 0.17 -9.09 -20.91
N LEU A 34 -0.29 -8.78 -22.12
CA LEU A 34 -0.11 -7.47 -22.71
C LEU A 34 -1.19 -6.51 -22.16
N ILE A 35 -0.76 -5.46 -21.47
CA ILE A 35 -1.65 -4.44 -20.92
C ILE A 35 -1.64 -3.21 -21.82
N LEU A 36 -2.82 -2.85 -22.32
CA LEU A 36 -3.05 -1.68 -23.16
C LEU A 36 -4.21 -0.87 -22.58
N ASP A 37 -4.04 0.44 -22.48
CA ASP A 37 -5.17 1.35 -22.28
C ASP A 37 -6.04 1.44 -23.53
N ALA A 38 -7.30 1.86 -23.36
CA ALA A 38 -8.28 1.86 -24.44
C ALA A 38 -7.92 2.81 -25.60
N ASP A 39 -7.08 3.80 -25.33
CA ASP A 39 -6.54 4.76 -26.29
C ASP A 39 -5.22 4.30 -26.93
N GLN A 40 -4.64 3.17 -26.52
CA GLN A 40 -3.35 2.68 -27.00
C GLN A 40 -3.53 1.58 -28.05
N VAL A 41 -3.10 1.87 -29.27
CA VAL A 41 -3.13 0.96 -30.42
C VAL A 41 -1.74 0.30 -30.56
N PRO A 42 -1.63 -1.02 -30.39
CA PRO A 42 -0.36 -1.72 -30.50
C PRO A 42 0.05 -1.92 -31.96
N HIS A 43 1.36 -1.90 -32.22
CA HIS A 43 1.92 -2.37 -33.47
C HIS A 43 1.77 -3.90 -33.57
N PRO A 44 1.59 -4.47 -34.78
CA PRO A 44 1.40 -5.91 -34.96
C PRO A 44 2.54 -6.77 -34.42
N ASP A 45 3.76 -6.23 -34.37
CA ASP A 45 5.00 -6.90 -33.97
C ASP A 45 5.35 -6.71 -32.49
N ILE A 46 4.47 -6.11 -31.67
CA ILE A 46 4.76 -5.82 -30.26
C ILE A 46 5.14 -7.08 -29.48
N LEU A 47 4.46 -8.20 -29.71
CA LEU A 47 4.73 -9.47 -29.03
C LEU A 47 6.03 -10.11 -29.53
N ASP A 48 6.27 -10.08 -30.84
CA ASP A 48 7.50 -10.63 -31.45
C ASP A 48 8.75 -9.92 -30.94
N LYS A 49 8.67 -8.61 -30.69
CA LYS A 49 9.80 -7.79 -30.21
C LYS A 49 9.99 -7.83 -28.68
N THR A 50 9.02 -8.34 -27.92
CA THR A 50 9.05 -8.27 -26.45
C THR A 50 9.09 -9.62 -25.76
N LEU A 51 8.48 -10.67 -26.32
CA LEU A 51 8.41 -11.97 -25.65
C LEU A 51 9.77 -12.66 -25.51
N GLY A 52 10.74 -12.36 -26.37
CA GLY A 52 12.10 -12.91 -26.30
C GLY A 52 12.79 -12.68 -24.95
N TYR A 53 12.59 -11.51 -24.33
CA TYR A 53 13.19 -11.21 -23.02
C TYR A 53 12.76 -12.19 -21.91
N PHE A 54 11.54 -12.72 -21.98
CA PHE A 54 11.03 -13.68 -21.00
C PHE A 54 11.53 -15.10 -21.24
N ALA A 55 11.90 -15.41 -22.48
CA ALA A 55 12.51 -16.69 -22.85
C ALA A 55 13.98 -16.73 -22.46
N ASP A 56 14.69 -15.60 -22.63
CA ASP A 56 16.11 -15.47 -22.30
C ASP A 56 16.37 -15.45 -20.80
N ASP A 57 15.46 -14.87 -20.01
CA ASP A 57 15.60 -14.74 -18.56
C ASP A 57 14.29 -15.10 -17.83
N PRO A 58 14.25 -16.23 -17.08
CA PRO A 58 13.06 -16.65 -16.34
C PRO A 58 12.70 -15.68 -15.21
N GLU A 59 13.64 -14.86 -14.73
CA GLU A 59 13.41 -13.87 -13.68
C GLU A 59 12.81 -12.55 -14.21
N VAL A 60 12.67 -12.37 -15.53
CA VAL A 60 11.97 -11.20 -16.08
C VAL A 60 10.47 -11.33 -15.84
N ALA A 61 9.90 -10.39 -15.09
CA ALA A 61 8.48 -10.30 -14.79
C ALA A 61 7.76 -9.24 -15.62
N LEU A 62 8.49 -8.27 -16.17
CA LEU A 62 7.94 -7.10 -16.83
C LEU A 62 8.83 -6.66 -17.99
N VAL A 63 8.23 -6.44 -19.16
CA VAL A 63 8.84 -5.69 -20.27
C VAL A 63 7.99 -4.45 -20.51
N GLN A 64 8.57 -3.27 -20.33
CA GLN A 64 7.91 -1.98 -20.55
C GLN A 64 8.41 -1.36 -21.86
N THR A 65 7.49 -0.88 -22.70
CA THR A 65 7.81 -0.08 -23.89
C THR A 65 7.43 1.39 -23.67
N PRO A 66 7.97 2.36 -24.44
CA PRO A 66 7.49 3.73 -24.45
C PRO A 66 5.98 3.85 -24.68
N GLN A 67 5.39 4.92 -24.14
CA GLN A 67 4.10 5.43 -24.58
C GLN A 67 4.35 6.63 -25.49
N TRP A 68 3.85 6.57 -26.72
CA TRP A 68 3.98 7.63 -27.71
C TRP A 68 2.58 8.13 -28.08
N PHE A 69 2.37 9.44 -28.03
CA PHE A 69 1.08 10.03 -28.35
C PHE A 69 1.10 10.68 -29.74
N VAL A 70 0.13 10.35 -30.59
CA VAL A 70 0.09 10.79 -32.00
C VAL A 70 -0.58 12.15 -32.18
N ASN A 71 -1.39 12.57 -31.21
CA ASN A 71 -2.10 13.85 -31.22
C ASN A 71 -1.30 14.98 -30.53
N VAL A 72 -0.01 14.76 -30.27
CA VAL A 72 0.87 15.72 -29.60
C VAL A 72 1.85 16.31 -30.61
N ASP A 73 1.81 17.63 -30.77
CA ASP A 73 2.73 18.39 -31.63
C ASP A 73 4.12 18.54 -30.98
N GLU A 74 5.17 18.75 -31.78
CA GLU A 74 6.52 19.05 -31.28
C GLU A 74 6.57 20.32 -30.42
N ALA A 75 5.69 21.28 -30.68
CA ALA A 75 5.59 22.52 -29.93
C ALA A 75 4.79 22.39 -28.63
N ASP A 76 4.36 21.18 -28.26
CA ASP A 76 3.45 20.91 -27.14
C ASP A 76 3.83 21.69 -25.86
N PRO A 77 3.02 22.70 -25.48
CA PRO A 77 3.28 23.49 -24.28
C PRO A 77 3.02 22.70 -22.99
N LEU A 78 2.33 21.55 -23.07
CA LEU A 78 1.88 20.75 -21.95
C LEU A 78 2.86 19.62 -21.56
N GLY A 79 3.82 19.30 -22.43
CA GLY A 79 4.84 18.27 -22.17
C GLY A 79 4.26 16.85 -22.04
N SER A 80 3.18 16.57 -22.75
CA SER A 80 2.44 15.31 -22.75
C SER A 80 3.30 14.13 -23.20
N GLN A 81 4.19 14.33 -24.17
CA GLN A 81 5.04 13.27 -24.73
C GLN A 81 6.07 12.70 -23.75
N ALA A 82 6.48 13.48 -22.74
CA ALA A 82 7.45 13.08 -21.73
C ALA A 82 8.73 12.36 -22.26
N PRO A 83 9.42 12.89 -23.30
CA PRO A 83 10.50 12.18 -23.99
C PRO A 83 11.73 11.92 -23.11
N LEU A 84 11.96 12.74 -22.09
CA LEU A 84 13.02 12.48 -21.10
C LEU A 84 12.70 11.26 -20.23
N PHE A 85 11.43 11.07 -19.88
CA PHE A 85 10.97 9.96 -19.04
C PHE A 85 11.07 8.64 -19.79
N TYR A 86 10.37 8.50 -20.92
CA TYR A 86 10.41 7.30 -21.78
C TYR A 86 11.71 7.17 -22.59
N GLY A 87 12.67 8.07 -22.40
CA GLY A 87 13.98 8.00 -23.05
C GLY A 87 15.08 7.70 -22.03
N PRO A 88 16.01 8.64 -21.81
CA PRO A 88 17.16 8.44 -20.94
C PRO A 88 16.83 8.00 -19.52
N ILE A 89 15.71 8.44 -18.94
CA ILE A 89 15.36 8.09 -17.55
C ILE A 89 14.96 6.62 -17.43
N GLN A 90 14.05 6.12 -18.25
CA GLN A 90 13.67 4.69 -18.22
C GLN A 90 14.84 3.78 -18.63
N GLN A 91 15.62 4.16 -19.66
CA GLN A 91 16.84 3.44 -20.02
C GLN A 91 17.88 3.43 -18.88
N GLY A 92 18.02 4.55 -18.15
CA GLY A 92 18.90 4.61 -16.99
C GLY A 92 18.41 3.74 -15.84
N LYS A 93 17.10 3.70 -15.60
CA LYS A 93 16.47 2.84 -14.59
C LYS A 93 16.58 1.36 -14.93
N ASP A 94 16.50 1.01 -16.21
CA ASP A 94 16.68 -0.35 -16.70
C ASP A 94 18.04 -0.93 -16.28
N GLY A 95 19.11 -0.14 -16.43
CA GLY A 95 20.45 -0.51 -15.96
C GLY A 95 20.58 -0.79 -14.45
N TRP A 96 19.61 -0.33 -13.65
CA TRP A 96 19.52 -0.61 -12.21
C TRP A 96 18.44 -1.63 -11.85
N ASN A 97 17.89 -2.36 -12.84
CA ASN A 97 16.74 -3.24 -12.69
C ASN A 97 15.56 -2.55 -11.99
N ALA A 98 15.26 -1.32 -12.43
CA ALA A 98 14.27 -0.44 -11.81
C ALA A 98 13.36 0.25 -12.83
N ALA A 99 13.40 -0.18 -14.10
CA ALA A 99 12.40 0.21 -15.08
C ALA A 99 11.05 -0.34 -14.63
N PHE A 100 10.08 0.53 -14.42
CA PHE A 100 8.82 0.14 -13.77
C PHE A 100 7.65 0.24 -14.73
N PHE A 101 6.58 -0.47 -14.36
CA PHE A 101 5.34 -0.54 -15.13
C PHE A 101 4.63 0.82 -15.11
N CYS A 102 4.34 1.36 -16.29
CA CYS A 102 3.69 2.67 -16.49
C CYS A 102 2.20 2.55 -16.85
N GLY A 103 1.57 1.43 -16.48
CA GLY A 103 0.14 1.21 -16.65
C GLY A 103 -0.27 0.68 -18.01
N SER A 104 0.44 1.00 -19.09
CA SER A 104 0.16 0.51 -20.45
C SER A 104 1.45 0.21 -21.21
N ASN A 105 1.29 -0.46 -22.36
CA ASN A 105 2.33 -0.79 -23.32
C ASN A 105 3.40 -1.65 -22.63
N ALA A 106 2.94 -2.66 -21.90
CA ALA A 106 3.79 -3.53 -21.11
C ALA A 106 3.29 -4.96 -21.13
N ILE A 107 4.24 -5.89 -21.14
CA ILE A 107 3.99 -7.32 -21.01
C ILE A 107 4.36 -7.73 -19.60
N LEU A 108 3.48 -8.45 -18.91
CA LEU A 108 3.72 -8.97 -17.58
C LEU A 108 3.65 -10.50 -17.57
N ARG A 109 4.53 -11.13 -16.79
CA ARG A 109 4.51 -12.58 -16.53
C ARG A 109 3.44 -12.89 -15.47
N ARG A 110 2.51 -13.78 -15.78
CA ARG A 110 1.45 -14.23 -14.86
C ARG A 110 2.02 -14.77 -13.56
N ASP A 111 2.98 -15.68 -13.63
CA ASP A 111 3.57 -16.32 -12.45
C ASP A 111 4.15 -15.30 -11.47
N ALA A 112 4.78 -14.25 -12.00
CA ALA A 112 5.35 -13.19 -11.18
C ALA A 112 4.26 -12.39 -10.47
N LEU A 113 3.17 -12.05 -11.17
CA LEU A 113 2.00 -11.38 -10.58
C LEU A 113 1.32 -12.27 -9.52
N MET A 114 1.08 -13.54 -9.83
CA MET A 114 0.46 -14.47 -8.89
C MET A 114 1.33 -14.69 -7.65
N HIS A 115 2.65 -14.82 -7.82
CA HIS A 115 3.61 -14.85 -6.73
C HIS A 115 3.50 -13.60 -5.85
N ALA A 116 3.45 -12.41 -6.45
CA ALA A 116 3.25 -11.16 -5.72
C ALA A 116 1.92 -11.12 -4.95
N GLY A 117 0.84 -11.58 -5.58
CA GLY A 117 -0.48 -11.68 -4.96
C GLY A 117 -0.50 -12.63 -3.76
N VAL A 118 0.06 -13.83 -3.89
CA VAL A 118 0.11 -14.84 -2.82
C VAL A 118 0.94 -14.35 -1.65
N VAL A 119 2.13 -13.79 -1.89
CA VAL A 119 2.96 -13.21 -0.82
C VAL A 119 2.26 -12.03 -0.15
N GLY A 120 1.57 -11.19 -0.91
CA GLY A 120 0.76 -10.09 -0.39
C GLY A 120 -0.37 -10.60 0.52
N TYR A 121 -1.08 -11.63 0.07
CA TYR A 121 -2.13 -12.29 0.82
C TYR A 121 -1.63 -12.85 2.15
N VAL A 122 -0.57 -13.67 2.14
CA VAL A 122 0.02 -14.26 3.35
C VAL A 122 0.43 -13.18 4.34
N ARG A 123 1.16 -12.14 3.90
CA ARG A 123 1.54 -11.01 4.76
C ARG A 123 0.34 -10.29 5.37
N SER A 124 -0.74 -10.13 4.62
CA SER A 124 -1.95 -9.49 5.13
C SER A 124 -2.63 -10.33 6.22
N VAL A 125 -2.65 -11.66 6.05
CA VAL A 125 -3.20 -12.60 7.03
C VAL A 125 -2.33 -12.60 8.30
N GLU A 126 -1.01 -12.65 8.17
CA GLU A 126 -0.06 -12.54 9.29
C GLU A 126 -0.27 -11.25 10.09
N GLN A 127 -0.40 -10.11 9.40
CA GLN A 127 -0.64 -8.81 10.04
C GLN A 127 -1.99 -8.77 10.76
N SER A 128 -3.02 -9.36 10.16
CA SER A 128 -4.37 -9.41 10.73
C SER A 128 -4.39 -10.30 11.98
N LEU A 129 -3.75 -11.48 11.92
CA LEU A 129 -3.56 -12.35 13.08
C LEU A 129 -2.80 -11.63 14.20
N ALA A 130 -1.67 -10.99 13.88
CA ALA A 130 -0.88 -10.27 14.88
C ALA A 130 -1.68 -9.13 15.55
N ALA A 131 -2.50 -8.41 14.79
CA ALA A 131 -3.37 -7.35 15.30
C ALA A 131 -4.51 -7.92 16.18
N SER A 132 -5.12 -9.05 15.79
CA SER A 132 -6.15 -9.74 16.56
C SER A 132 -5.58 -10.28 17.87
N LEU A 133 -4.46 -11.02 17.85
CA LEU A 133 -3.79 -11.53 19.05
C LEU A 133 -3.40 -10.39 20.01
N LYS A 134 -2.93 -9.25 19.48
CA LYS A 134 -2.64 -8.05 20.30
C LYS A 134 -3.90 -7.47 20.95
N THR A 135 -5.02 -7.48 20.25
CA THR A 135 -6.31 -6.99 20.76
C THR A 135 -6.86 -7.92 21.84
N VAL A 136 -6.81 -9.22 21.60
CA VAL A 136 -7.15 -10.29 22.55
C VAL A 136 -6.34 -10.16 23.83
N SER A 137 -5.01 -10.06 23.72
CA SER A 137 -4.13 -9.90 24.89
C SER A 137 -4.48 -8.66 25.72
N ARG A 138 -4.80 -7.54 25.06
CA ARG A 138 -5.26 -6.32 25.73
C ARG A 138 -6.61 -6.53 26.44
N HIS A 139 -7.53 -7.24 25.81
CA HIS A 139 -8.84 -7.53 26.39
C HIS A 139 -8.73 -8.44 27.62
N LEU A 140 -7.98 -9.55 27.50
CA LEU A 140 -7.69 -10.46 28.62
C LEU A 140 -7.01 -9.74 29.78
N ARG A 141 -6.03 -8.86 29.50
CA ARG A 141 -5.38 -8.05 30.52
C ARG A 141 -6.35 -7.11 31.25
N ARG A 142 -7.32 -6.53 30.54
CA ARG A 142 -8.35 -5.67 31.15
C ARG A 142 -9.31 -6.49 32.01
N ALA A 143 -9.75 -7.65 31.53
CA ALA A 143 -10.61 -8.55 32.29
C ALA A 143 -9.90 -9.03 33.57
N ALA A 144 -8.64 -9.45 33.49
CA ALA A 144 -7.84 -9.87 34.65
C ALA A 144 -7.56 -8.73 35.66
N ALA A 145 -7.68 -7.47 35.26
CA ALA A 145 -7.48 -6.31 36.14
C ALA A 145 -8.74 -5.92 36.94
N ASP A 146 -9.89 -6.55 36.66
CA ASP A 146 -11.12 -6.33 37.41
C ASP A 146 -11.00 -6.95 38.81
N ARG A 147 -11.02 -6.08 39.83
CA ARG A 147 -10.88 -6.46 41.24
C ARG A 147 -12.09 -7.21 41.79
N THR A 148 -13.19 -7.26 41.06
CA THR A 148 -14.42 -7.96 41.45
C THR A 148 -14.41 -9.45 41.10
N ILE A 149 -13.39 -9.90 40.36
CA ILE A 149 -13.25 -11.28 39.89
C ILE A 149 -12.42 -12.09 40.91
N PRO A 150 -12.85 -13.30 41.28
CA PRO A 150 -12.08 -14.22 42.11
C PRO A 150 -10.67 -14.49 41.58
N SER A 151 -9.69 -14.63 42.48
CA SER A 151 -8.27 -14.81 42.14
C SER A 151 -7.98 -16.03 41.25
N HIS A 152 -8.75 -17.12 41.39
CA HIS A 152 -8.61 -18.30 40.54
C HIS A 152 -9.03 -18.04 39.09
N LEU A 153 -10.07 -17.23 38.85
CA LEU A 153 -10.49 -16.85 37.49
C LEU A 153 -9.50 -15.85 36.88
N VAL A 154 -8.91 -14.97 37.69
CA VAL A 154 -7.82 -14.08 37.25
C VAL A 154 -6.60 -14.90 36.79
N ALA A 155 -6.24 -15.96 37.52
CA ALA A 155 -5.15 -16.85 37.13
C ALA A 155 -5.40 -17.56 35.79
N GLU A 156 -6.64 -18.00 35.53
CA GLU A 156 -7.03 -18.59 34.24
C GLU A 156 -6.91 -17.58 33.09
N LEU A 157 -7.38 -16.34 33.28
CA LEU A 157 -7.28 -15.28 32.27
C LEU A 157 -5.81 -14.90 31.99
N ASP A 158 -4.97 -14.82 33.02
CA ASP A 158 -3.54 -14.56 32.87
C ASP A 158 -2.80 -15.73 32.18
N GLY A 159 -3.19 -16.97 32.46
CA GLY A 159 -2.68 -18.16 31.78
C GLY A 159 -3.00 -18.12 30.28
N LEU A 160 -4.26 -17.86 29.92
CA LEU A 160 -4.69 -17.70 28.53
C LEU A 160 -3.97 -16.53 27.84
N ARG A 161 -3.78 -15.40 28.53
CA ARG A 161 -2.98 -14.27 28.01
C ARG A 161 -1.55 -14.70 27.71
N GLY A 162 -0.94 -15.52 28.58
CA GLY A 162 0.40 -16.07 28.37
C GLY A 162 0.51 -16.89 27.08
N VAL A 163 -0.51 -17.72 26.79
CA VAL A 163 -0.58 -18.49 25.54
C VAL A 163 -0.71 -17.56 24.32
N VAL A 164 -1.58 -16.55 24.39
CA VAL A 164 -1.77 -15.58 23.29
C VAL A 164 -0.50 -14.75 23.02
N GLU A 165 0.22 -14.33 24.06
CA GLU A 165 1.49 -13.61 23.90
C GLU A 165 2.57 -14.49 23.28
N ARG A 166 2.63 -15.77 23.67
CA ARG A 166 3.54 -16.75 23.06
C ARG A 166 3.20 -16.97 21.59
N ALA A 167 1.93 -17.20 21.28
CA ALA A 167 1.45 -17.31 19.89
C ALA A 167 1.84 -16.10 19.02
N ARG A 168 1.83 -14.88 19.58
CA ARG A 168 2.28 -13.68 18.87
C ARG A 168 3.79 -13.71 18.59
N ILE A 169 4.60 -14.20 19.54
CA ILE A 169 6.05 -14.34 19.37
C ILE A 169 6.34 -15.41 18.32
N ASP A 170 5.68 -16.56 18.41
CA ASP A 170 5.85 -17.69 17.49
C ASP A 170 5.46 -17.31 16.05
N ALA A 171 4.33 -16.61 15.87
CA ALA A 171 3.93 -16.08 14.56
C ALA A 171 4.97 -15.08 14.01
N ALA A 172 5.54 -14.21 14.86
CA ALA A 172 6.58 -13.28 14.44
C ALA A 172 7.92 -13.98 14.12
N ALA A 173 8.15 -15.18 14.67
CA ALA A 173 9.29 -16.02 14.36
C ALA A 173 9.11 -16.85 13.08
N GLY A 174 7.92 -16.84 12.47
CA GLY A 174 7.60 -17.55 11.23
C GLY A 174 7.12 -18.98 11.44
N GLU A 175 6.62 -19.33 12.63
CA GLU A 175 5.92 -20.62 12.80
C GLU A 175 4.66 -20.70 11.92
N PRO A 176 4.28 -21.90 11.43
CA PRO A 176 3.07 -22.07 10.64
C PRO A 176 1.85 -21.50 11.35
N LEU A 177 1.11 -20.64 10.65
CA LEU A 177 -0.05 -19.96 11.23
C LEU A 177 -1.14 -20.94 11.68
N SER A 178 -1.25 -22.10 11.03
CA SER A 178 -2.12 -23.21 11.43
C SER A 178 -1.80 -23.70 12.84
N ASP A 179 -0.53 -23.84 13.16
CA ASP A 179 -0.07 -24.41 14.43
C ASP A 179 -0.25 -23.39 15.55
N VAL A 180 0.10 -22.13 15.25
CA VAL A 180 -0.12 -21.00 16.15
C VAL A 180 -1.60 -20.86 16.49
N THR A 181 -2.47 -20.82 15.48
CA THR A 181 -3.92 -20.66 15.68
C THR A 181 -4.52 -21.87 16.40
N TYR A 182 -4.12 -23.09 16.05
CA TYR A 182 -4.56 -24.32 16.71
C TYR A 182 -4.24 -24.31 18.21
N ARG A 183 -3.00 -23.98 18.60
CA ARG A 183 -2.61 -23.90 20.02
C ARG A 183 -3.44 -22.90 20.81
N VAL A 184 -3.75 -21.75 20.21
CA VAL A 184 -4.59 -20.75 20.87
C VAL A 184 -6.02 -21.26 20.99
N HIS A 185 -6.58 -21.89 19.95
CA HIS A 185 -7.93 -22.48 20.01
C HIS A 185 -8.06 -23.52 21.11
N VAL A 186 -7.12 -24.46 21.21
CA VAL A 186 -7.10 -25.48 22.28
C VAL A 186 -7.07 -24.82 23.66
N ALA A 187 -6.21 -23.82 23.86
CA ALA A 187 -6.12 -23.11 25.14
C ALA A 187 -7.40 -22.35 25.49
N VAL A 188 -8.08 -21.77 24.49
CA VAL A 188 -9.37 -21.07 24.65
C VAL A 188 -10.47 -22.07 25.04
N GLU A 189 -10.57 -23.21 24.35
CA GLU A 189 -11.55 -24.25 24.69
C GLU A 189 -11.35 -24.78 26.11
N GLU A 190 -10.11 -25.06 26.49
CA GLU A 190 -9.80 -25.55 27.83
C GLU A 190 -10.12 -24.52 28.91
N ALA A 191 -9.74 -23.26 28.69
CA ALA A 191 -10.08 -22.17 29.61
C ALA A 191 -11.60 -21.98 29.72
N SER A 192 -12.32 -22.04 28.60
CA SER A 192 -13.79 -21.97 28.55
C SER A 192 -14.41 -23.09 29.39
N ARG A 193 -13.98 -24.35 29.20
CA ARG A 193 -14.46 -25.49 29.98
C ARG A 193 -14.23 -25.31 31.48
N ARG A 194 -13.05 -24.81 31.89
CA ARG A 194 -12.75 -24.55 33.30
C ARG A 194 -13.63 -23.44 33.88
N LEU A 195 -13.80 -22.33 33.16
CA LEU A 195 -14.67 -21.21 33.58
C LEU A 195 -16.13 -21.64 33.72
N VAL A 196 -16.68 -22.38 32.75
CA VAL A 196 -18.03 -22.94 32.84
C VAL A 196 -18.14 -23.89 34.03
N GLY A 197 -17.11 -24.71 34.28
CA GLY A 197 -17.06 -25.59 35.44
C GLY A 197 -17.13 -24.83 36.77
N TYR A 198 -16.39 -23.72 36.90
CA TYR A 198 -16.45 -22.86 38.09
C TYR A 198 -17.84 -22.22 38.27
N ASP A 199 -18.44 -21.73 37.20
CA ASP A 199 -19.77 -21.12 37.26
C ASP A 199 -20.85 -22.15 37.62
N LEU A 200 -20.80 -23.35 37.05
CA LEU A 200 -21.73 -24.44 37.39
C LEU A 200 -21.58 -24.88 38.86
N ALA A 201 -20.34 -24.98 39.36
CA ALA A 201 -20.08 -25.32 40.76
C ALA A 201 -20.59 -24.22 41.71
N ALA A 202 -20.43 -22.94 41.33
CA ALA A 202 -20.98 -21.83 42.08
C ALA A 202 -22.52 -21.86 42.08
N ILE A 203 -23.18 -22.10 40.94
CA ILE A 203 -24.64 -22.23 40.85
C ILE A 203 -25.13 -23.38 41.74
N ASP A 204 -24.50 -24.55 41.67
CA ASP A 204 -24.83 -25.71 42.49
C ASP A 204 -24.68 -25.43 44.00
N HIS A 205 -23.63 -24.71 44.40
CA HIS A 205 -23.46 -24.25 45.78
C HIS A 205 -24.58 -23.29 46.21
N ASN A 206 -24.88 -22.26 45.41
CA ASN A 206 -25.96 -21.31 45.70
C ASN A 206 -27.33 -22.00 45.79
N LEU A 207 -27.61 -22.99 44.93
CA LEU A 207 -28.86 -23.75 44.95
C LEU A 207 -28.99 -24.61 46.22
N ARG A 208 -27.87 -25.16 46.73
CA ARG A 208 -27.87 -25.86 48.03
C ARG A 208 -28.17 -24.90 49.18
N GLU A 209 -27.55 -23.72 49.21
CA GLU A 209 -27.85 -22.69 50.22
C GLU A 209 -29.32 -22.27 50.18
N ILE A 210 -29.88 -22.02 49.00
CA ILE A 210 -31.30 -21.65 48.83
C ILE A 210 -32.22 -22.75 49.35
N ARG A 211 -31.87 -24.03 49.13
CA ARG A 211 -32.67 -25.18 49.58
C ARG A 211 -32.68 -25.32 51.10
N GLU A 212 -31.61 -24.91 51.77
CA GLU A 212 -31.48 -24.91 53.23
C GLU A 212 -32.02 -23.62 53.87
N TYR A 213 -32.41 -22.63 53.06
CA TYR A 213 -32.90 -21.33 53.51
C TYR A 213 -34.35 -21.41 54.00
N ASP A 214 -34.59 -20.93 55.23
CA ASP A 214 -35.92 -20.88 55.83
C ASP A 214 -36.71 -19.65 55.32
N LEU A 215 -37.80 -19.89 54.59
CA LEU A 215 -38.63 -18.88 53.92
C LEU A 215 -39.45 -18.02 54.91
N THR A 216 -39.37 -18.27 56.21
CA THR A 216 -40.15 -17.55 57.23
C THR A 216 -39.58 -16.18 57.61
N GLN A 217 -38.34 -15.85 57.20
CA GLN A 217 -37.77 -14.52 57.39
C GLN A 217 -37.81 -13.71 56.08
N GLY A 218 -38.73 -12.75 56.01
CA GLY A 218 -38.88 -11.86 54.86
C GLY A 218 -37.66 -10.96 54.66
N SER A 219 -36.89 -11.21 53.60
CA SER A 219 -35.84 -10.29 53.15
C SER A 219 -36.37 -9.40 52.02
N VAL A 220 -36.23 -8.08 52.18
CA VAL A 220 -36.48 -7.10 51.11
C VAL A 220 -35.32 -7.18 50.11
N VAL A 221 -35.62 -7.58 48.87
CA VAL A 221 -34.64 -7.61 47.78
C VAL A 221 -34.59 -6.22 47.13
N ASP A 222 -33.42 -5.56 47.15
CA ASP A 222 -33.20 -4.30 46.44
C ASP A 222 -33.10 -4.58 44.92
N PRO A 223 -34.03 -4.08 44.08
CA PRO A 223 -34.02 -4.32 42.64
C PRO A 223 -32.79 -3.73 41.92
N SER A 224 -32.13 -2.75 42.53
CA SER A 224 -30.96 -2.10 41.94
C SER A 224 -29.71 -3.00 41.96
N ASP A 225 -29.58 -3.87 42.95
CA ASP A 225 -28.43 -4.78 43.12
C ASP A 225 -28.51 -5.99 42.15
N LEU A 226 -29.72 -6.45 41.85
CA LEU A 226 -29.99 -7.45 40.80
C LEU A 226 -29.62 -6.91 39.40
N THR A 227 -29.92 -5.64 39.15
CA THR A 227 -29.63 -4.98 37.88
C THR A 227 -28.12 -4.77 37.68
N ALA A 228 -27.38 -4.44 38.75
CA ALA A 228 -25.91 -4.33 38.74
C ALA A 228 -25.20 -5.68 38.52
N ARG A 229 -25.79 -6.79 38.98
CA ARG A 229 -25.29 -8.15 38.71
C ARG A 229 -25.57 -8.64 37.28
N GLN A 230 -26.70 -8.24 36.68
CA GLN A 230 -27.03 -8.58 35.29
C GLN A 230 -26.23 -7.80 34.24
N LEU A 231 -25.75 -6.59 34.53
CA LEU A 231 -25.08 -5.69 33.58
C LEU A 231 -23.55 -5.91 33.45
N ARG A 232 -22.99 -7.05 33.86
CA ARG A 232 -21.54 -7.30 33.71
C ARG A 232 -21.18 -7.64 32.26
N GLU A 233 -21.00 -6.61 31.44
CA GLU A 233 -20.46 -6.69 30.07
C GLU A 233 -19.03 -7.28 29.98
N LEU A 234 -18.38 -7.57 31.12
CA LEU A 234 -17.02 -8.11 31.24
C LEU A 234 -16.96 -9.36 32.14
N SER A 235 -17.89 -10.30 31.97
CA SER A 235 -17.76 -11.60 32.66
C SER A 235 -16.52 -12.36 32.15
N PRO A 236 -15.85 -13.18 32.97
CA PRO A 236 -14.72 -14.04 32.54
C PRO A 236 -15.08 -14.90 31.32
N LEU A 237 -16.29 -15.46 31.28
CA LEU A 237 -16.83 -16.17 30.13
C LEU A 237 -17.03 -15.26 28.92
N GLY A 238 -17.52 -14.03 29.12
CA GLY A 238 -17.64 -13.03 28.06
C GLY A 238 -16.28 -12.67 27.46
N ALA A 239 -15.24 -12.58 28.29
CA ALA A 239 -13.87 -12.33 27.84
C ALA A 239 -13.33 -13.49 26.99
N VAL A 240 -13.51 -14.74 27.43
CA VAL A 240 -13.08 -15.94 26.66
C VAL A 240 -13.91 -16.12 25.39
N ALA A 241 -15.22 -15.92 25.42
CA ALA A 241 -16.07 -15.95 24.23
C ALA A 241 -15.78 -14.79 23.26
N ALA A 242 -15.24 -13.67 23.73
CA ALA A 242 -14.73 -12.61 22.86
C ALA A 242 -13.38 -13.02 22.23
N VAL A 243 -12.53 -13.75 22.95
CA VAL A 243 -11.28 -14.31 22.40
C VAL A 243 -11.58 -15.30 21.29
N ASP A 244 -12.48 -16.24 21.53
CA ASP A 244 -12.85 -17.28 20.57
C ASP A 244 -13.40 -16.67 19.28
N ARG A 245 -14.38 -15.77 19.40
CA ARG A 245 -14.93 -15.02 18.26
C ARG A 245 -13.89 -14.20 17.51
N LEU A 246 -12.90 -13.62 18.19
CA LEU A 246 -11.84 -12.83 17.54
C LEU A 246 -10.80 -13.69 16.82
N ILE A 247 -10.56 -14.91 17.28
CA ILE A 247 -9.66 -15.87 16.64
C ILE A 247 -10.35 -16.52 15.44
N GLU A 248 -11.61 -16.93 15.59
CA GLU A 248 -12.44 -17.35 14.46
C GLU A 248 -12.60 -16.23 13.43
N ALA A 249 -12.65 -14.96 13.89
CA ALA A 249 -12.67 -13.79 13.03
C ALA A 249 -11.29 -13.39 12.46
N VAL A 250 -10.22 -14.17 12.66
CA VAL A 250 -9.02 -14.09 11.81
C VAL A 250 -9.38 -14.66 10.46
N ARG A 251 -10.05 -13.81 9.68
CA ARG A 251 -10.73 -14.15 8.43
C ARG A 251 -9.73 -14.33 7.30
N ILE A 252 -9.36 -15.59 7.05
CA ILE A 252 -8.64 -16.04 5.85
C ILE A 252 -9.45 -15.69 4.58
N ASP A 253 -10.78 -15.65 4.67
CA ASP A 253 -11.72 -15.41 3.55
C ASP A 253 -11.81 -13.95 3.07
N ARG A 254 -11.21 -12.98 3.80
CA ARG A 254 -11.18 -11.54 3.45
C ARG A 254 -12.50 -11.02 2.84
N PRO A 255 -13.61 -11.03 3.60
CA PRO A 255 -14.96 -10.75 3.09
C PRO A 255 -15.10 -9.35 2.46
N ASP A 256 -14.29 -8.38 2.92
CA ASP A 256 -14.31 -7.00 2.45
C ASP A 256 -13.65 -6.82 1.07
N GLU A 257 -12.92 -7.83 0.58
CA GLU A 257 -12.32 -7.82 -0.75
C GLU A 257 -13.09 -8.71 -1.72
N ALA A 258 -13.13 -8.31 -2.99
CA ALA A 258 -13.78 -9.12 -4.02
C ALA A 258 -13.06 -10.45 -4.24
N GLN A 259 -11.73 -10.43 -4.17
CA GLN A 259 -10.90 -11.60 -4.35
C GLN A 259 -9.83 -11.61 -3.26
N PRO A 260 -9.54 -12.77 -2.64
CA PRO A 260 -8.61 -12.84 -1.51
C PRO A 260 -7.17 -12.51 -1.93
N VAL A 261 -6.79 -12.96 -3.12
CA VAL A 261 -5.50 -12.69 -3.75
C VAL A 261 -5.67 -11.52 -4.72
N GLN A 262 -4.87 -10.47 -4.53
CA GLN A 262 -4.83 -9.28 -5.39
C GLN A 262 -3.43 -9.16 -6.02
N PRO A 263 -3.19 -9.78 -7.20
CA PRO A 263 -1.88 -9.80 -7.85
C PRO A 263 -1.33 -8.42 -8.23
N LEU A 264 -2.18 -7.53 -8.75
CA LEU A 264 -1.84 -6.11 -8.90
C LEU A 264 -2.10 -5.36 -7.59
N ALA A 265 -1.20 -4.44 -7.28
CA ALA A 265 -1.24 -3.64 -6.06
C ALA A 265 -2.48 -2.73 -6.01
N THR A 266 -3.22 -2.76 -4.91
CA THR A 266 -4.46 -1.98 -4.73
C THR A 266 -4.31 -0.80 -3.73
N ILE A 267 -3.08 -0.54 -3.30
CA ILE A 267 -2.76 0.42 -2.23
C ILE A 267 -2.87 1.90 -2.64
N SER A 268 -2.90 2.19 -3.94
CA SER A 268 -2.92 3.55 -4.49
C SER A 268 -3.53 3.58 -5.89
N VAL A 269 -3.80 4.79 -6.40
CA VAL A 269 -4.25 5.07 -7.77
C VAL A 269 -3.13 4.83 -8.80
N THR A 270 -1.86 4.77 -8.37
CA THR A 270 -0.73 4.33 -9.20
C THR A 270 -0.42 2.87 -8.87
N GLU A 271 -1.33 1.97 -9.21
CA GLU A 271 -1.15 0.52 -9.02
C GLU A 271 0.04 -0.03 -9.79
N ASP A 272 0.37 0.61 -10.90
CA ASP A 272 1.32 0.18 -11.90
C ASP A 272 2.75 0.17 -11.34
N MET A 273 3.24 1.34 -10.91
CA MET A 273 4.54 1.50 -10.28
C MET A 273 4.61 0.71 -8.96
N ALA A 274 3.50 0.67 -8.19
CA ALA A 274 3.45 -0.09 -6.94
C ALA A 274 3.62 -1.60 -7.18
N THR A 275 2.98 -2.14 -8.23
CA THR A 275 3.10 -3.54 -8.63
C THR A 275 4.53 -3.85 -9.06
N ALA A 276 5.15 -3.01 -9.90
CA ALA A 276 6.53 -3.19 -10.33
C ALA A 276 7.51 -3.17 -9.14
N MET A 277 7.33 -2.24 -8.20
CA MET A 277 8.16 -2.16 -6.99
C MET A 277 8.01 -3.39 -6.11
N GLN A 278 6.81 -3.98 -6.03
CA GLN A 278 6.58 -5.22 -5.31
C GLN A 278 7.25 -6.41 -6.01
N LEU A 279 7.18 -6.49 -7.33
CA LEU A 279 7.86 -7.53 -8.11
C LEU A 279 9.37 -7.47 -7.92
N HIS A 280 9.98 -6.28 -8.04
CA HIS A 280 11.42 -6.08 -7.79
C HIS A 280 11.82 -6.46 -6.37
N ALA A 281 10.99 -6.15 -5.38
CA ALA A 281 11.25 -6.52 -3.99
C ALA A 281 11.16 -8.04 -3.73
N LEU A 282 10.52 -8.79 -4.62
CA LEU A 282 10.48 -10.25 -4.59
C LEU A 282 11.61 -10.89 -5.40
N GLY A 283 12.53 -10.08 -5.96
CA GLY A 283 13.67 -10.55 -6.74
C GLY A 283 13.42 -10.64 -8.24
N TRP A 284 12.21 -10.36 -8.71
CA TRP A 284 11.95 -10.32 -10.16
C TRP A 284 12.68 -9.16 -10.82
N ARG A 285 12.90 -9.30 -12.12
CA ARG A 285 13.56 -8.34 -12.99
C ARG A 285 12.57 -7.67 -13.93
N SER A 286 12.92 -6.50 -14.41
CA SER A 286 12.21 -5.83 -15.49
C SER A 286 13.18 -5.42 -16.60
N VAL A 287 12.62 -5.23 -17.79
CA VAL A 287 13.33 -4.77 -18.97
C VAL A 287 12.60 -3.58 -19.57
N TYR A 288 13.37 -2.58 -20.02
CA TYR A 288 12.87 -1.47 -20.82
C TYR A 288 13.23 -1.64 -22.30
N HIS A 289 12.23 -1.93 -23.13
CA HIS A 289 12.40 -2.02 -24.58
C HIS A 289 12.08 -0.66 -25.21
N HIS A 290 13.11 0.11 -25.55
CA HIS A 290 13.01 1.53 -25.93
C HIS A 290 12.36 1.82 -27.30
N GLU A 291 11.94 0.81 -28.06
CA GLU A 291 11.23 1.01 -29.33
C GLU A 291 9.75 1.33 -29.08
N THR A 292 9.22 2.32 -29.81
CA THR A 292 7.78 2.60 -29.79
C THR A 292 7.02 1.48 -30.51
N LEU A 293 6.27 0.69 -29.74
CA LEU A 293 5.48 -0.45 -30.23
C LEU A 293 3.97 -0.28 -30.03
N ALA A 294 3.55 0.88 -29.54
CA ALA A 294 2.15 1.26 -29.41
C ALA A 294 2.02 2.78 -29.42
N GLU A 295 0.93 3.24 -30.02
CA GLU A 295 0.62 4.66 -30.20
C GLU A 295 -0.71 4.97 -29.52
N GLY A 296 -0.79 6.07 -28.77
CA GLY A 296 -2.01 6.46 -28.10
C GLY A 296 -2.37 7.94 -28.18
N LEU A 297 -3.31 8.36 -27.32
CA LEU A 297 -3.84 9.72 -27.33
C LEU A 297 -3.57 10.41 -25.99
N ALA A 298 -2.93 11.58 -26.05
CA ALA A 298 -2.80 12.46 -24.89
C ALA A 298 -4.10 13.25 -24.66
N PRO A 299 -4.37 13.71 -23.43
CA PRO A 299 -5.47 14.64 -23.17
C PRO A 299 -5.32 15.93 -24.01
N GLU A 300 -6.39 16.32 -24.70
CA GLU A 300 -6.39 17.52 -25.56
C GLU A 300 -6.66 18.82 -24.77
N ASP A 301 -7.27 18.70 -23.60
CA ASP A 301 -7.62 19.85 -22.76
C ASP A 301 -6.77 19.94 -21.49
N LEU A 302 -6.46 21.19 -21.12
CA LEU A 302 -5.61 21.50 -19.97
C LEU A 302 -6.16 20.94 -18.66
N ARG A 303 -7.49 20.94 -18.47
CA ARG A 303 -8.11 20.49 -17.22
C ARG A 303 -7.89 18.98 -17.04
N THR A 304 -8.19 18.18 -18.04
CA THR A 304 -8.01 16.73 -18.03
C THR A 304 -6.53 16.38 -17.83
N MET A 305 -5.63 17.10 -18.49
CA MET A 305 -4.19 16.93 -18.27
C MET A 305 -3.78 17.23 -16.82
N LEU A 306 -4.20 18.36 -16.24
CA LEU A 306 -3.88 18.70 -14.86
C LEU A 306 -4.44 17.66 -13.87
N THR A 307 -5.67 17.20 -14.07
CA THR A 307 -6.27 16.12 -13.26
C THR A 307 -5.48 14.82 -13.40
N GLN A 308 -5.04 14.45 -14.60
CA GLN A 308 -4.21 13.26 -14.82
C GLN A 308 -2.86 13.38 -14.08
N ARG A 309 -2.15 14.51 -14.22
CA ARG A 309 -0.86 14.75 -13.54
C ARG A 309 -1.01 14.77 -12.02
N LEU A 310 -2.09 15.37 -11.51
CA LEU A 310 -2.42 15.35 -10.08
C LEU A 310 -2.58 13.92 -9.58
N ARG A 311 -3.31 13.07 -10.30
CA ARG A 311 -3.51 11.66 -9.92
C ARG A 311 -2.19 10.89 -9.89
N TRP A 312 -1.33 11.07 -10.88
CA TRP A 312 0.00 10.43 -10.91
C TRP A 312 0.87 10.89 -9.74
N ALA A 313 0.94 12.20 -9.48
CA ALA A 313 1.72 12.75 -8.37
C ALA A 313 1.18 12.28 -7.01
N GLN A 314 -0.14 12.39 -6.79
CA GLN A 314 -0.78 12.00 -5.54
C GLN A 314 -0.62 10.50 -5.29
N GLY A 315 -0.87 9.66 -6.30
CA GLY A 315 -0.71 8.21 -6.18
C GLY A 315 0.74 7.81 -5.87
N THR A 316 1.70 8.36 -6.61
CA THR A 316 3.13 8.12 -6.39
C THR A 316 3.54 8.45 -4.95
N LEU A 317 3.08 9.60 -4.43
CA LEU A 317 3.38 10.03 -3.06
C LEU A 317 2.64 9.17 -2.01
N GLN A 318 1.44 8.69 -2.29
CA GLN A 318 0.76 7.72 -1.42
C GLN A 318 1.54 6.41 -1.33
N VAL A 319 2.09 5.91 -2.46
CA VAL A 319 2.98 4.74 -2.45
C VAL A 319 4.23 5.03 -1.63
N MET A 320 4.87 6.20 -1.81
CA MET A 320 6.04 6.61 -1.01
C MET A 320 5.78 6.60 0.50
N LEU A 321 4.58 7.01 0.93
CA LEU A 321 4.21 7.08 2.35
C LEU A 321 3.73 5.74 2.92
N ARG A 322 3.04 4.91 2.12
CA ARG A 322 2.48 3.62 2.56
C ARG A 322 3.47 2.46 2.43
N ASP A 323 4.33 2.50 1.41
CA ASP A 323 5.26 1.44 1.05
C ASP A 323 6.61 2.07 0.65
N ASN A 324 7.26 2.68 1.63
CA ASN A 324 8.45 3.50 1.42
C ASN A 324 9.59 2.72 0.73
N PRO A 325 10.05 3.16 -0.47
CA PRO A 325 11.07 2.43 -1.23
C PRO A 325 12.42 2.35 -0.50
N LEU A 326 12.76 3.31 0.37
CA LEU A 326 14.05 3.34 1.06
C LEU A 326 14.16 2.26 2.14
N THR A 327 13.04 1.85 2.73
CA THR A 327 12.98 0.84 3.81
C THR A 327 12.37 -0.49 3.36
N LYS A 328 11.83 -0.55 2.14
CA LYS A 328 11.25 -1.78 1.59
C LYS A 328 12.28 -2.90 1.51
N LYS A 329 11.98 -4.02 2.18
CA LYS A 329 12.83 -5.22 2.16
C LYS A 329 12.82 -5.85 0.76
N GLY A 330 13.96 -6.39 0.35
CA GLY A 330 14.14 -7.08 -0.95
C GLY A 330 14.60 -6.17 -2.11
N LEU A 331 14.45 -4.85 -2.00
CA LEU A 331 15.02 -3.93 -3.01
C LEU A 331 16.52 -3.72 -2.82
N ALA A 332 17.27 -3.81 -3.92
CA ALA A 332 18.68 -3.41 -3.98
C ALA A 332 18.83 -1.89 -3.83
N VAL A 333 20.00 -1.42 -3.35
CA VAL A 333 20.24 0.01 -3.11
C VAL A 333 19.98 0.87 -4.35
N GLY A 334 20.41 0.41 -5.53
CA GLY A 334 20.14 1.07 -6.81
C GLY A 334 18.64 1.22 -7.09
N GLN A 335 17.87 0.15 -6.92
CA GLN A 335 16.41 0.16 -7.08
C GLN A 335 15.76 1.13 -6.09
N ARG A 336 16.16 1.13 -4.82
CA ARG A 336 15.65 2.05 -3.80
C ARG A 336 15.85 3.50 -4.21
N LEU A 337 17.04 3.84 -4.67
CA LEU A 337 17.37 5.20 -5.14
C LEU A 337 16.58 5.56 -6.40
N MET A 338 16.41 4.63 -7.35
CA MET A 338 15.65 4.88 -8.57
C MET A 338 14.17 5.14 -8.29
N TYR A 339 13.52 4.32 -7.46
CA TYR A 339 12.13 4.55 -7.06
C TYR A 339 11.99 5.83 -6.24
N PHE A 340 12.88 6.03 -5.26
CA PHE A 340 12.86 7.22 -4.42
C PHE A 340 13.06 8.49 -5.25
N ALA A 341 13.98 8.53 -6.22
CA ALA A 341 14.20 9.70 -7.06
C ALA A 341 12.94 10.09 -7.86
N THR A 342 12.20 9.12 -8.38
CA THR A 342 10.92 9.37 -9.06
C THR A 342 9.87 9.93 -8.09
N MET A 343 9.71 9.33 -6.92
CA MET A 343 8.74 9.79 -5.91
C MET A 343 9.09 11.17 -5.34
N TRP A 344 10.38 11.40 -5.08
CA TRP A 344 10.94 12.64 -4.55
C TRP A 344 10.76 13.81 -5.51
N SER A 345 10.79 13.56 -6.82
CA SER A 345 10.70 14.62 -7.84
C SER A 345 9.46 15.52 -7.68
N TYR A 346 8.35 14.98 -7.16
CA TYR A 346 7.13 15.76 -6.90
C TYR A 346 7.26 16.77 -5.74
N LEU A 347 8.26 16.66 -4.87
CA LEU A 347 8.53 17.67 -3.83
C LEU A 347 9.17 18.95 -4.41
N SER A 348 9.66 18.91 -5.65
CA SER A 348 10.25 20.07 -6.31
C SER A 348 9.28 21.25 -6.46
N GLY A 349 7.97 21.02 -6.35
CA GLY A 349 6.96 22.10 -6.32
C GLY A 349 7.18 23.12 -5.22
N PHE A 350 7.68 22.69 -4.05
CA PHE A 350 8.02 23.62 -2.97
C PHE A 350 9.27 24.46 -3.28
N ALA A 351 10.24 23.89 -3.99
CA ALA A 351 11.43 24.63 -4.42
C ALA A 351 11.08 25.73 -5.43
N ALA A 352 10.12 25.48 -6.33
CA ALA A 352 9.63 26.48 -7.27
C ALA A 352 9.08 27.74 -6.56
N VAL A 353 8.37 27.57 -5.44
CA VAL A 353 7.87 28.70 -4.64
C VAL A 353 9.03 29.55 -4.13
N VAL A 354 10.11 28.91 -3.64
CA VAL A 354 11.31 29.62 -3.18
C VAL A 354 11.97 30.37 -4.34
N TYR A 355 12.10 29.75 -5.51
CA TYR A 355 12.69 30.38 -6.68
C TYR A 355 11.89 31.58 -7.21
N ILE A 356 10.55 31.52 -7.13
CA ILE A 356 9.67 32.64 -7.52
C ILE A 356 9.70 33.74 -6.45
N ALA A 357 9.71 33.38 -5.16
CA ALA A 357 9.69 34.33 -4.06
C ALA A 357 11.00 35.10 -3.91
N ALA A 358 12.16 34.47 -4.14
CA ALA A 358 13.47 35.08 -3.96
C ALA A 358 13.64 36.44 -4.69
N PRO A 359 13.39 36.58 -6.00
CA PRO A 359 13.48 37.88 -6.68
C PRO A 359 12.44 38.88 -6.18
N ILE A 360 11.22 38.44 -5.84
CA ILE A 360 10.16 39.33 -5.31
C ILE A 360 10.60 39.91 -3.97
N ILE A 361 11.14 39.08 -3.08
CA ILE A 361 11.61 39.51 -1.75
C ILE A 361 12.74 40.54 -1.89
N TYR A 362 13.68 40.29 -2.80
CA TYR A 362 14.75 41.24 -3.08
C TYR A 362 14.21 42.56 -3.64
N LEU A 363 13.33 42.52 -4.64
CA LEU A 363 12.82 43.73 -5.30
C LEU A 363 11.89 44.57 -4.41
N VAL A 364 11.12 43.94 -3.51
CA VAL A 364 10.16 44.62 -2.64
C VAL A 364 10.80 45.08 -1.33
N PHE A 365 11.65 44.25 -0.72
CA PHE A 365 12.19 44.51 0.62
C PHE A 365 13.68 44.86 0.64
N GLY A 366 14.37 44.78 -0.50
CA GLY A 366 15.82 45.02 -0.58
C GLY A 366 16.68 43.95 0.11
N VAL A 367 16.08 42.84 0.56
CA VAL A 367 16.80 41.76 1.24
C VAL A 367 17.58 40.96 0.21
N LEU A 368 18.92 41.07 0.26
CA LEU A 368 19.81 40.32 -0.61
C LEU A 368 19.83 38.83 -0.22
N PRO A 369 19.43 37.89 -1.11
CA PRO A 369 19.48 36.46 -0.81
C PRO A 369 20.91 35.93 -0.72
N VAL A 370 21.87 36.61 -1.37
CA VAL A 370 23.29 36.29 -1.33
C VAL A 370 24.06 37.58 -1.07
N THR A 371 24.82 37.60 0.03
CA THR A 371 25.66 38.74 0.44
C THR A 371 27.10 38.63 -0.06
N ALA A 372 27.48 37.48 -0.64
CA ALA A 372 28.82 37.21 -1.15
C ALA A 372 28.97 37.65 -2.61
N TRP A 373 29.27 38.93 -2.83
CA TRP A 373 29.66 39.47 -4.14
C TRP A 373 31.18 39.38 -4.37
N THR A 374 31.79 38.26 -3.95
CA THR A 374 33.23 38.04 -4.05
C THR A 374 33.58 37.16 -5.25
N PRO A 375 34.81 37.29 -5.80
CA PRO A 375 35.32 36.38 -6.83
C PRO A 375 35.16 34.88 -6.46
N ASP A 376 35.21 34.56 -5.17
CA ASP A 376 34.98 33.20 -4.65
C ASP A 376 33.62 32.62 -5.04
N PHE A 377 32.57 33.44 -5.12
CA PHE A 377 31.25 32.98 -5.56
C PHE A 377 31.32 32.49 -7.01
N PHE A 378 31.87 33.29 -7.91
CA PHE A 378 31.93 32.96 -9.34
C PHE A 378 32.85 31.77 -9.62
N VAL A 379 33.98 31.67 -8.92
CA VAL A 379 34.90 30.52 -9.02
C VAL A 379 34.23 29.21 -8.61
N ARG A 380 33.25 29.24 -7.70
CA ARG A 380 32.48 28.05 -7.30
C ARG A 380 31.26 27.82 -8.19
N PHE A 381 30.53 28.88 -8.51
CA PHE A 381 29.28 28.82 -9.25
C PHE A 381 29.46 28.45 -10.72
N VAL A 382 30.42 29.07 -11.42
CA VAL A 382 30.58 28.88 -12.87
C VAL A 382 30.96 27.43 -13.21
N PRO A 383 31.97 26.80 -12.57
CA PRO A 383 32.27 25.39 -12.84
C PRO A 383 31.10 24.46 -12.52
N TYR A 384 30.43 24.67 -11.38
CA TYR A 384 29.24 23.89 -11.02
C TYR A 384 28.14 24.00 -12.08
N PHE A 385 27.82 25.23 -12.50
CA PHE A 385 26.78 25.49 -13.50
C PHE A 385 27.14 24.84 -14.84
N LEU A 386 28.37 25.03 -15.32
CA LEU A 386 28.83 24.47 -16.59
C LEU A 386 28.81 22.93 -16.57
N VAL A 387 29.32 22.31 -15.51
CA VAL A 387 29.28 20.84 -15.37
C VAL A 387 27.84 20.33 -15.37
N ASN A 388 26.93 21.02 -14.68
CA ASN A 388 25.52 20.64 -14.66
C ASN A 388 24.87 20.77 -16.06
N GLN A 389 25.13 21.85 -16.80
CA GLN A 389 24.62 22.02 -18.17
C GLN A 389 25.18 20.95 -19.11
N VAL A 390 26.49 20.66 -19.05
CA VAL A 390 27.12 19.61 -19.84
C VAL A 390 26.53 18.24 -19.51
N LEU A 391 26.32 17.94 -18.23
CA LEU A 391 25.69 16.69 -17.81
C LEU A 391 24.29 16.55 -18.38
N PHE A 392 23.47 17.60 -18.33
CA PHE A 392 22.13 17.59 -18.92
C PHE A 392 22.18 17.35 -20.43
N VAL A 393 23.09 17.98 -21.16
CA VAL A 393 23.25 17.78 -22.61
C VAL A 393 23.65 16.34 -22.94
N VAL A 394 24.59 15.77 -22.18
CA VAL A 394 25.07 14.39 -22.37
C VAL A 394 23.96 13.38 -22.05
N VAL A 395 23.28 13.54 -20.91
CA VAL A 395 22.22 12.62 -20.47
C VAL A 395 21.00 12.71 -21.38
N ALA A 396 20.65 13.91 -21.85
CA ALA A 396 19.51 14.09 -22.76
C ALA A 396 19.73 13.45 -24.14
N ARG A 397 20.97 13.10 -24.51
CA ARG A 397 21.30 12.48 -25.81
C ARG A 397 20.68 13.21 -27.01
N GLY A 398 20.70 14.54 -26.98
CA GLY A 398 20.15 15.39 -28.06
C GLY A 398 18.66 15.73 -27.91
N LEU A 399 17.97 15.24 -26.88
CA LEU A 399 16.58 15.63 -26.60
C LEU A 399 16.49 17.08 -26.11
N ARG A 400 15.45 17.79 -26.56
CA ARG A 400 15.15 19.15 -26.12
C ARG A 400 14.63 19.12 -24.67
N THR A 401 15.45 19.59 -23.72
CA THR A 401 15.12 19.59 -22.27
C THR A 401 14.37 20.84 -21.82
N TRP A 402 14.41 21.92 -22.61
CA TRP A 402 13.88 23.23 -22.22
C TRP A 402 12.38 23.24 -21.92
N ARG A 403 11.57 22.64 -22.81
CA ARG A 403 10.12 22.46 -22.56
C ARG A 403 9.88 21.66 -21.29
N GLY A 404 10.77 20.69 -21.02
CA GLY A 404 10.82 19.91 -19.80
C GLY A 404 10.85 20.75 -18.53
N GLN A 405 11.79 21.70 -18.51
CA GLN A 405 12.00 22.60 -17.38
C GLN A 405 10.85 23.60 -17.22
N GLN A 406 10.28 24.10 -18.32
CA GLN A 406 9.13 25.00 -18.29
C GLN A 406 7.90 24.35 -17.67
N TYR A 407 7.52 23.14 -18.13
CA TYR A 407 6.35 22.45 -17.58
C TYR A 407 6.59 22.08 -16.12
N SER A 408 7.82 21.67 -15.78
CA SER A 408 8.21 21.35 -14.40
C SER A 408 7.95 22.55 -13.49
N LEU A 409 8.42 23.73 -13.88
CA LEU A 409 8.12 24.95 -13.11
C LEU A 409 6.63 25.27 -13.09
N ALA A 410 5.91 25.14 -14.22
CA ALA A 410 4.49 25.50 -14.32
C ALA A 410 3.56 24.60 -13.47
N LEU A 411 3.92 23.33 -13.26
CA LEU A 411 3.12 22.37 -12.50
C LEU A 411 3.33 22.43 -10.98
N PHE A 412 4.13 23.37 -10.47
CA PHE A 412 4.38 23.50 -9.04
C PHE A 412 3.12 23.53 -8.15
N PRO A 413 1.99 24.18 -8.53
CA PRO A 413 0.80 24.19 -7.68
C PRO A 413 0.15 22.81 -7.62
N VAL A 414 0.16 22.07 -8.74
CA VAL A 414 -0.35 20.70 -8.82
C VAL A 414 0.46 19.77 -7.93
N TRP A 415 1.78 19.91 -7.93
CA TRP A 415 2.66 19.10 -7.11
C TRP A 415 2.52 19.37 -5.61
N ILE A 416 2.38 20.64 -5.21
CA ILE A 416 2.10 21.01 -3.82
C ILE A 416 0.74 20.44 -3.40
N MET A 417 -0.29 20.59 -4.24
CA MET A 417 -1.62 20.03 -3.98
C MET A 417 -1.56 18.50 -3.85
N ALA A 418 -0.81 17.81 -4.71
CA ALA A 418 -0.59 16.37 -4.62
C ALA A 418 0.10 15.98 -3.30
N CYS A 419 1.13 16.70 -2.86
CA CYS A 419 1.82 16.46 -1.59
C CYS A 419 0.88 16.59 -0.39
N VAL A 420 0.11 17.68 -0.32
CA VAL A 420 -0.81 17.94 0.79
C VAL A 420 -1.94 16.93 0.83
N THR A 421 -2.54 16.62 -0.33
CA THR A 421 -3.65 15.66 -0.42
C THR A 421 -3.19 14.23 -0.13
N ALA A 422 -2.06 13.78 -0.70
CA ALA A 422 -1.50 12.47 -0.42
C ALA A 422 -1.17 12.30 1.07
N PHE A 423 -0.50 13.27 1.68
CA PHE A 423 -0.19 13.24 3.11
C PHE A 423 -1.45 13.18 3.98
N ARG A 424 -2.43 14.04 3.69
CA ARG A 424 -3.72 14.06 4.40
C ARG A 424 -4.43 12.71 4.29
N ASP A 425 -4.53 12.15 3.09
CA ASP A 425 -5.29 10.92 2.86
C ASP A 425 -4.62 9.71 3.53
N VAL A 426 -3.29 9.66 3.55
CA VAL A 426 -2.53 8.62 4.27
C VAL A 426 -2.67 8.78 5.78
N MET A 427 -2.47 9.99 6.31
CA MET A 427 -2.56 10.25 7.76
C MET A 427 -3.98 10.04 8.30
N LEU A 428 -5.01 10.43 7.55
CA LEU A 428 -6.41 10.23 7.91
C LEU A 428 -6.95 8.83 7.53
N ARG A 429 -6.09 7.91 7.06
CA ARG A 429 -6.45 6.54 6.63
C ARG A 429 -7.65 6.49 5.67
N ARG A 430 -7.75 7.46 4.77
CA ARG A 430 -8.81 7.48 3.76
C ARG A 430 -8.48 6.49 2.64
N SER A 431 -9.51 5.82 2.13
CA SER A 431 -9.39 4.98 0.92
C SER A 431 -8.92 5.83 -0.26
N PRO A 432 -8.12 5.28 -1.20
CA PRO A 432 -7.74 6.00 -2.41
C PRO A 432 -9.02 6.40 -3.16
N GLN A 433 -9.26 7.71 -3.29
CA GLN A 433 -10.41 8.24 -4.03
C GLN A 433 -9.95 8.73 -5.40
N PHE A 434 -10.80 8.53 -6.40
CA PHE A 434 -10.66 9.22 -7.67
C PHE A 434 -10.97 10.70 -7.45
N VAL A 435 -9.97 11.55 -7.67
CA VAL A 435 -10.20 12.98 -7.86
C VAL A 435 -10.73 13.12 -9.28
N VAL A 436 -12.01 13.51 -9.41
CA VAL A 436 -12.66 13.84 -10.68
C VAL A 436 -12.35 15.30 -11.02
#